data_AF-A0A076JBI2-F1
#
_entry.id   AF-A0A076JBI2-F1
#
_cell.length_a   1.000
_cell.length_b   1.000
_cell.length_c   1.000
_cell.angle_alpha   90.00
_cell.angle_beta   90.00
_cell.angle_gamma   90.00
#
_symmetry.space_group_name_H-M   'P 1'
#
loop_
_entity.id
_entity.type
_entity.pdbx_description
1 polymer ?
#
loop_
_entity_poly.entity_id
_entity_poly.type
_entity_poly.pdbx_seq_one_letter_code
_entity_poly.pdbx_strand_id
1 'polypeptide(L)' 'YVFPCSTKLPSFTTVIGGYNAVVPGEYINYAPVTDGSSTCYGGIQSNSGLGFSIFGDIFLKSQYVVFDSQGPRLGFAPQA' A
#
# COMPACT_ATOMS: atom_id res chain seq x y z
N TYR A 1 -12.11 -3.26 -5.37
CA TYR A 1 -12.26 -1.89 -5.88
C TYR A 1 -11.47 -1.68 -7.15
N VAL A 2 -12.11 -1.04 -8.13
CA VAL A 2 -11.55 -0.64 -9.43
C VAL A 2 -11.86 0.84 -9.70
N PHE A 3 -11.09 1.47 -10.59
CA PHE A 3 -11.23 2.89 -10.94
C PHE A 3 -10.69 3.16 -12.36
N PRO A 4 -10.99 4.31 -12.99
CA PRO A 4 -10.42 4.66 -14.29
C PRO A 4 -8.89 4.83 -14.23
N CYS A 5 -8.13 4.16 -15.08
CA CYS A 5 -6.66 4.16 -15.04
C CYS A 5 -6.01 5.56 -15.17
N SER A 6 -6.70 6.54 -15.78
CA SER A 6 -6.25 7.93 -15.90
C SER A 6 -6.41 8.76 -14.62
N THR A 7 -6.98 8.18 -13.56
CA THR A 7 -7.23 8.88 -12.29
C THR A 7 -5.91 9.17 -11.58
N LYS A 8 -5.71 10.43 -11.20
CA LYS A 8 -4.65 10.80 -10.25
C LYS A 8 -5.12 10.48 -8.84
N LEU A 9 -4.64 9.36 -8.30
CA LEU A 9 -5.00 8.91 -6.96
C LEU A 9 -4.35 9.78 -5.86
N PRO A 10 -5.05 10.02 -4.74
CA PRO A 10 -4.44 10.64 -3.56
C PRO A 10 -3.48 9.67 -2.88
N SER A 11 -2.55 10.21 -2.10
CA SER A 11 -1.73 9.41 -1.18
C SER A 11 -2.58 8.87 -0.03
N PHE A 12 -2.16 7.73 0.52
CA PHE A 12 -2.72 7.14 1.72
C PHE A 12 -1.68 7.23 2.85
N THR A 13 -2.09 7.65 4.04
CA THR A 13 -1.20 7.73 5.21
C THR A 13 -1.73 6.86 6.32
N THR A 14 -0.87 6.03 6.90
CA THR A 14 -1.13 5.33 8.16
C THR A 14 -0.14 5.78 9.22
N VAL A 15 -0.55 5.74 10.49
CA VAL A 15 0.27 6.20 11.61
C VAL A 15 0.83 5.00 12.36
N ILE A 16 2.16 4.90 12.45
CA ILE A 16 2.87 3.84 13.16
C ILE A 16 3.73 4.47 14.25
N GLY A 17 3.34 4.32 15.52
CA GLY A 17 4.12 4.87 16.65
C GLY A 17 4.34 6.39 16.56
N GLY A 18 3.43 7.14 15.93
CA GLY A 18 3.55 8.58 15.70
C GLY A 18 4.26 8.98 14.39
N TYR A 19 4.88 8.04 13.68
CA TYR A 19 5.41 8.25 12.34
C TYR A 19 4.29 8.16 11.30
N ASN A 20 4.22 9.15 10.41
CA ASN A 20 3.30 9.16 9.27
C ASN A 20 3.91 8.37 8.11
N ALA A 21 3.53 7.10 7.98
CA ALA A 21 3.94 6.25 6.87
C ALA A 21 3.05 6.55 5.65
N VAL A 22 3.60 7.28 4.69
CA VAL A 22 2.90 7.74 3.48
C VAL A 22 3.12 6.77 2.32
N VAL A 23 2.02 6.31 1.72
CA VAL A 23 1.99 5.55 0.47
C VAL A 23 1.59 6.52 -0.66
N PRO A 24 2.48 6.79 -1.63
CA PRO A 24 2.15 7.61 -2.80
C PRO A 24 0.97 7.04 -3.58
N GLY A 25 0.09 7.91 -4.10
CA GLY A 25 -1.08 7.48 -4.88
C GLY A 25 -0.74 6.64 -6.12
N GLU A 26 0.42 6.89 -6.74
CA GLU A 26 0.92 6.09 -7.87
C GLU A 26 1.12 4.61 -7.52
N TYR A 27 1.50 4.30 -6.27
CA TYR A 27 1.68 2.92 -5.82
C TYR A 27 0.36 2.21 -5.58
N ILE A 28 -0.72 2.96 -5.36
CA ILE A 28 -2.08 2.43 -5.15
C ILE A 28 -2.72 2.06 -6.50
N ASN A 29 -2.25 2.59 -7.63
CA ASN A 29 -2.63 2.05 -8.93
C ASN A 29 -1.87 0.73 -9.16
N TYR A 30 -2.56 -0.40 -9.01
CA TYR A 30 -1.91 -1.70 -9.08
C TYR A 30 -1.60 -2.09 -10.53
N ALA A 31 -2.65 -2.23 -11.34
CA ALA A 31 -2.57 -2.61 -12.75
C ALA A 31 -3.94 -2.44 -13.43
N PRO A 32 -3.99 -2.37 -14.78
CA PRO A 32 -5.21 -2.62 -15.54
C PRO A 32 -5.87 -3.95 -15.15
N VAL A 33 -7.20 -4.02 -15.16
CA VAL A 33 -7.92 -5.27 -14.81
C VAL A 33 -7.67 -6.41 -15.80
N THR A 34 -7.33 -6.05 -17.04
CA THR A 34 -6.84 -6.91 -18.13
C THR A 34 -5.95 -6.06 -19.04
N ASP A 35 -5.11 -6.69 -19.87
CA ASP A 35 -4.26 -5.98 -20.82
C ASP A 35 -5.09 -5.04 -21.73
N GLY A 36 -4.63 -3.79 -21.86
CA GLY A 36 -5.31 -2.74 -22.64
C GLY A 36 -6.56 -2.12 -22.00
N SER A 37 -6.97 -2.55 -20.81
CA SER A 37 -8.14 -1.98 -20.12
C SER A 37 -7.90 -0.53 -19.66
N SER A 38 -8.94 0.31 -19.77
CA SER A 38 -8.99 1.66 -19.18
C SER A 38 -9.45 1.67 -17.71
N THR A 39 -9.73 0.51 -17.15
CA THR A 39 -10.10 0.29 -15.74
C THR A 39 -8.97 -0.44 -15.03
N CYS A 40 -8.57 0.07 -13.86
CA CYS A 40 -7.44 -0.42 -13.07
C CYS A 40 -7.89 -0.91 -11.68
N TYR A 41 -7.19 -1.90 -11.14
CA TYR A 41 -7.33 -2.36 -9.76
C TYR A 41 -6.66 -1.39 -8.79
N GLY A 42 -7.36 -1.10 -7.68
CA GLY A 42 -6.78 -0.42 -6.52
C GLY A 42 -5.91 -1.36 -5.70
N GLY A 43 -4.78 -0.86 -5.22
CA GLY A 43 -3.87 -1.56 -4.31
C GLY A 43 -4.34 -1.59 -2.85
N ILE A 44 -5.39 -0.84 -2.52
CA ILE A 44 -6.07 -0.88 -1.22
C ILE A 44 -7.39 -1.61 -1.40
N GLN A 45 -7.61 -2.66 -0.62
CA GLN A 45 -8.80 -3.50 -0.71
C GLN A 45 -9.39 -3.79 0.67
N SER A 46 -10.67 -4.13 0.69
CA SER A 46 -11.32 -4.60 1.91
C SER A 46 -10.71 -5.93 2.36
N ASN A 47 -10.52 -6.08 3.67
CA ASN A 47 -10.13 -7.34 4.30
C ASN A 47 -11.33 -8.15 4.81
N SER A 48 -12.56 -7.83 4.35
CA SER A 48 -13.77 -8.56 4.77
C SER A 48 -13.62 -10.06 4.53
N GLY A 49 -13.90 -10.86 5.56
CA GLY A 49 -13.75 -12.32 5.54
C GLY A 49 -12.36 -12.86 5.91
N LEU A 50 -11.31 -12.03 6.01
CA LEU A 50 -9.96 -12.50 6.38
C LEU A 50 -9.71 -12.53 7.89
N GLY A 51 -10.37 -11.65 8.67
CA GLY A 51 -10.21 -11.57 10.13
C GLY A 51 -8.97 -10.80 10.61
N PHE A 52 -8.13 -10.32 9.69
CA PHE A 52 -6.96 -9.47 9.98
C PHE A 52 -6.67 -8.52 8.81
N SER A 53 -5.86 -7.49 9.05
CA SER A 53 -5.40 -6.55 8.02
C SER A 53 -4.01 -6.93 7.53
N ILE A 54 -3.71 -6.63 6.27
CA ILE A 54 -2.43 -6.97 5.65
C ILE A 54 -1.78 -5.68 5.13
N PHE A 55 -0.62 -5.34 5.68
CA PHE A 55 0.30 -4.37 5.07
C PHE A 55 1.18 -5.10 4.06
N GLY A 56 0.68 -5.25 2.84
CA GLY A 56 1.38 -5.94 1.75
C GLY A 56 2.29 -5.03 0.92
N ASP A 57 2.68 -5.50 -0.27
CA ASP A 57 3.69 -4.86 -1.13
C ASP A 57 3.39 -3.39 -1.46
N ILE A 58 2.11 -3.01 -1.61
CA ILE A 58 1.72 -1.62 -1.87
C ILE A 58 2.19 -0.68 -0.78
N PHE A 59 2.13 -1.13 0.48
CA PHE A 59 2.68 -0.42 1.62
C PHE A 59 4.18 -0.67 1.75
N LEU A 60 4.63 -1.92 1.72
CA LEU A 60 6.02 -2.28 2.00
C LEU A 60 7.00 -1.66 0.98
N LYS A 61 6.64 -1.53 -0.30
CA LYS A 61 7.50 -0.87 -1.31
C LYS A 61 7.62 0.64 -1.12
N SER A 62 6.73 1.24 -0.33
CA SER A 62 6.76 2.67 0.00
C SER A 62 7.61 2.99 1.22
N GLN A 63 8.00 1.97 1.98
CA GLN A 63 8.74 2.14 3.24
C GLN A 63 10.04 1.34 3.19
N TYR A 64 11.09 1.88 3.81
CA TYR A 64 12.22 1.06 4.21
C TYR A 64 11.82 0.32 5.49
N VAL A 65 11.74 -1.02 5.42
CA VAL A 65 11.23 -1.86 6.52
C VAL A 65 12.33 -2.73 7.09
N VAL A 66 12.56 -2.62 8.40
CA VAL A 66 13.49 -3.47 9.13
C VAL A 66 12.70 -4.52 9.91
N PHE A 67 12.91 -5.78 9.57
CA PHE A 67 12.46 -6.93 10.35
C PHE A 67 13.58 -7.31 11.32
N ASP A 68 13.47 -6.88 12.58
CA ASP A 68 14.53 -7.09 13.57
C ASP A 68 14.55 -8.54 14.05
N SER A 69 15.71 -9.20 13.91
CA SER A 69 15.84 -10.61 14.26
C SER A 69 16.00 -10.89 15.76
N GLN A 70 16.18 -9.86 16.59
CA GLN A 70 16.43 -10.01 18.04
C GLN A 70 15.15 -9.94 18.89
N GLY A 71 14.00 -9.62 18.31
CA GLY A 71 12.71 -9.62 19.01
C GLY A 71 11.57 -9.23 18.06
N PRO A 72 10.30 -9.40 18.46
CA PRO A 72 9.18 -9.05 17.58
C PRO A 72 9.02 -7.53 17.50
N ARG A 73 9.77 -6.91 16.59
CA ARG A 73 9.68 -5.48 16.28
C ARG A 73 9.91 -5.24 14.79
N LEU A 74 9.24 -4.20 14.30
CA LEU A 74 9.38 -3.69 12.95
C LEU A 74 9.79 -2.22 13.02
N GLY A 75 10.77 -1.83 12.20
CA GLY A 75 11.16 -0.44 11.97
C GLY A 75 10.66 0.03 10.61
N PHE A 76 10.19 1.28 10.54
CA PHE A 76 9.71 1.89 9.31
C PHE A 76 10.34 3.26 9.12
N ALA A 77 10.78 3.55 7.90
CA ALA A 77 11.24 4.86 7.46
C ALA A 77 10.77 5.11 6.01
N PRO A 78 10.79 6.36 5.52
CA PRO A 78 10.49 6.63 4.12
C PRO A 78 11.42 5.84 3.20
N GLN A 79 10.88 5.22 2.15
CA GLN A 79 11.70 4.66 1.07
C GLN A 79 12.34 5.80 0.26
N ALA A 80 13.63 5.65 -0.09
CA ALA A 80 14.38 6.60 -0.92
C ALA A 80 14.10 6.44 -2.41
#